data_AF-A0AAX2LGG7-F1
#
_entry.id   AF-A0AAX2LGG7-F1
#
_cell.length_a   1.000
_cell.length_b   1.000
_cell.length_c   1.000
_cell.angle_alpha   90.00
_cell.angle_beta   90.00
_cell.angle_gamma   90.00
#
_symmetry.space_group_name_H-M   'P 1'
#
loop_
_entity.id
_entity.type
_entity.pdbx_description
1 polymer ?
#
loop_
_entity_poly.entity_id
_entity_poly.type
_entity_poly.pdbx_seq_one_letter_code
_entity_poly.pdbx_strand_id
1 'polypeptide(L)'
;MAKSFIVITFPSPSCYDGAILQKKEMALLMLNKMKARLLIGFGGLAVTSFMVMMGYTIGSQSVTNHTQKQIQSEAHKLLTKEREKEKASVLSDELVKEFLTQYYTKEKLGENNNRIKPYMTDSGFKEEVARQEESINQVYKDYMLDYRFESAQIYVNTEDNEALAEVSYQVVYVSDVSDKAQKSTQTETTSLKLSYAKMSDKLLVNQVTIWNGKLEDLKETSDGVNSSIPKIQGTTTSESN
;
A
#
# COMPACT_ATOMS: atom_id res chain seq x y z
N MET A 1 72.53 88.23 57.73
CA MET A 1 72.67 88.07 56.27
C MET A 1 71.73 86.98 55.77
N ALA A 2 71.04 87.28 54.67
CA ALA A 2 70.23 86.45 53.75
C ALA A 2 69.22 85.42 54.31
N LYS A 3 67.92 85.78 54.24
CA LYS A 3 66.77 84.86 54.21
C LYS A 3 66.42 84.56 52.75
N SER A 4 66.18 83.28 52.45
CA SER A 4 65.70 82.80 51.16
C SER A 4 64.16 82.79 51.14
N PHE A 5 63.55 83.30 50.07
CA PHE A 5 62.11 83.28 49.85
C PHE A 5 61.79 82.47 48.59
N ILE A 6 60.85 81.53 48.72
CA ILE A 6 60.28 80.71 47.64
C ILE A 6 59.09 81.48 47.05
N VAL A 7 59.06 81.62 45.72
CA VAL A 7 57.94 82.20 44.96
C VAL A 7 57.20 81.06 44.26
N ILE A 8 55.90 80.94 44.51
CA ILE A 8 54.98 80.03 43.81
C ILE A 8 54.13 80.87 42.87
N THR A 9 54.15 80.53 41.58
CA THR A 9 53.33 81.15 40.52
C THR A 9 52.08 80.30 40.25
N PHE A 10 50.89 80.92 40.24
CA PHE A 10 49.65 80.32 39.76
C PHE A 10 49.35 80.73 38.31
N PRO A 11 48.79 79.83 37.46
CA PRO A 11 48.41 80.18 36.10
C PRO A 11 47.01 80.81 36.01
N SER A 12 46.82 81.64 34.99
CA SER A 12 45.66 82.49 34.69
C SER A 12 44.42 81.76 34.11
N PRO A 13 43.20 82.34 34.22
CA PRO A 13 41.94 81.65 33.98
C PRO A 13 41.36 81.86 32.56
N SER A 14 42.00 81.33 31.50
CA SER A 14 41.49 81.49 30.12
C SER A 14 41.18 80.19 29.35
N CYS A 15 41.20 79.01 30.00
CA CYS A 15 41.08 77.71 29.32
C CYS A 15 39.78 76.91 29.57
N TYR A 16 38.75 77.48 30.19
CA TYR A 16 37.56 76.70 30.61
C TYR A 16 36.31 76.81 29.74
N ASP A 17 36.26 77.71 28.73
CA ASP A 17 35.01 78.00 28.00
C ASP A 17 34.86 77.22 26.67
N GLY A 18 35.97 76.82 26.02
CA GLY A 18 35.92 76.09 24.74
C GLY A 18 35.48 74.62 24.84
N ALA A 19 35.78 73.95 25.96
CA ALA A 19 35.52 72.51 26.12
C ALA A 19 34.03 72.19 26.40
N ILE A 20 33.27 73.14 26.96
CA ILE A 20 31.85 72.95 27.27
C ILE A 20 30.99 73.10 26.01
N LEU A 21 31.39 73.95 25.06
CA LEU A 21 30.67 74.17 23.81
C LEU A 21 30.80 72.98 22.84
N GLN A 22 32.00 72.40 22.73
CA GLN A 22 32.25 71.24 21.87
C GLN A 22 31.53 69.97 22.37
N LYS A 23 31.38 69.82 23.70
CA LYS A 23 30.68 68.68 24.31
C LYS A 23 29.15 68.75 24.11
N LYS A 24 28.58 69.95 24.03
CA LYS A 24 27.16 70.17 23.73
C LYS A 24 26.82 69.85 22.27
N GLU A 25 27.66 70.24 21.32
CA GLU A 25 27.43 69.95 19.89
C GLU A 25 27.54 68.44 19.57
N MET A 26 28.50 67.75 20.21
CA MET A 26 28.65 66.29 20.09
C MET A 26 27.45 65.52 20.69
N ALA A 27 26.88 66.01 21.80
CA ALA A 27 25.70 65.40 22.42
C ALA A 27 24.43 65.58 21.58
N LEU A 28 24.27 66.75 20.94
CA LEU A 28 23.16 67.04 20.02
C LEU A 28 23.24 66.19 18.75
N LEU A 29 24.45 65.96 18.21
CA LEU A 29 24.68 65.10 17.05
C LEU A 29 24.35 63.63 17.33
N MET A 30 24.68 63.12 18.53
CA MET A 30 24.37 61.73 18.92
C MET A 30 22.88 61.50 19.18
N LEU A 31 22.14 62.50 19.68
CA LEU A 31 20.71 62.39 19.94
C LEU A 31 19.88 62.30 18.65
N ASN A 32 20.28 62.99 17.57
CA ASN A 32 19.59 62.96 16.29
C ASN A 32 19.84 61.63 15.53
N LYS A 33 21.08 61.12 15.57
CA LYS A 33 21.45 59.84 14.94
C LYS A 33 20.78 58.62 15.58
N MET A 34 20.53 58.68 16.89
CA MET A 34 19.86 57.61 17.63
C MET A 34 18.33 57.60 17.40
N LYS A 35 17.70 58.78 17.28
CA LYS A 35 16.28 58.91 16.90
C LYS A 35 16.00 58.42 15.47
N ALA A 36 16.90 58.71 14.53
CA ALA A 36 16.78 58.24 13.14
C ALA A 36 16.89 56.71 13.00
N ARG A 37 17.72 56.05 13.81
CA ARG A 37 17.86 54.58 13.81
C ARG A 37 16.70 53.88 14.51
N LEU A 38 16.06 54.52 15.48
CA LEU A 38 14.88 54.00 16.18
C LEU A 38 13.61 54.04 15.29
N LEU A 39 13.47 55.06 14.44
CA LEU A 39 12.34 55.18 13.51
C LEU A 39 12.37 54.15 12.35
N ILE A 40 13.55 53.75 11.88
CA ILE A 40 13.69 52.73 10.82
C ILE A 40 13.35 51.32 11.34
N GLY A 41 13.58 51.04 12.63
CA GLY A 41 13.26 49.75 13.25
C GLY A 41 11.76 49.47 13.42
N PHE A 42 10.96 50.50 13.69
CA PHE A 42 9.50 50.34 13.87
C PHE A 42 8.70 50.34 12.56
N GLY A 43 9.22 50.94 11.49
CA GLY A 43 8.56 50.92 10.17
C GLY A 43 8.60 49.54 9.48
N GLY A 44 9.66 48.76 9.69
CA GLY A 44 9.83 47.45 9.05
C GLY A 44 8.98 46.31 9.66
N LEU A 45 8.67 46.40 10.95
CA LEU A 45 7.88 45.37 11.66
C LEU A 45 6.37 45.47 11.38
N ALA A 46 5.88 46.68 11.05
CA ALA A 46 4.47 46.89 10.73
C ALA A 46 4.10 46.40 9.32
N VAL A 47 5.01 46.54 8.34
CA VAL A 47 4.75 46.13 6.94
C VAL A 47 4.76 44.62 6.77
N THR A 48 5.65 43.90 7.44
CA THR A 48 5.67 42.41 7.43
C THR A 48 4.45 41.83 8.13
N SER A 49 4.00 42.44 9.24
CA SER A 49 2.73 42.08 9.90
C SER A 49 1.52 42.24 8.97
N PHE A 50 1.44 43.35 8.22
CA PHE A 50 0.33 43.61 7.30
C PHE A 50 0.34 42.67 6.07
N MET A 51 1.53 42.31 5.55
CA MET A 51 1.68 41.36 4.45
C MET A 51 1.24 39.93 4.84
N VAL A 52 1.55 39.48 6.07
CA VAL A 52 1.07 38.19 6.59
C VAL A 52 -0.44 38.24 6.84
N MET A 53 -0.99 39.37 7.31
CA MET A 53 -2.43 39.50 7.55
C MET A 53 -3.26 39.51 6.25
N MET A 54 -2.79 40.17 5.18
CA MET A 54 -3.43 40.09 3.86
C MET A 54 -3.29 38.70 3.20
N GLY A 55 -2.16 38.02 3.43
CA GLY A 55 -1.95 36.64 2.96
C GLY A 55 -2.86 35.61 3.64
N TYR A 56 -3.19 35.78 4.92
CA TYR A 56 -4.07 34.87 5.66
C TYR A 56 -5.57 35.08 5.38
N THR A 57 -6.01 36.29 5.01
CA THR A 57 -7.44 36.56 4.77
C THR A 57 -7.90 36.18 3.35
N ILE A 58 -7.04 36.29 2.33
CA ILE A 58 -7.39 35.93 0.95
C ILE A 58 -7.39 34.40 0.73
N GLY A 59 -6.68 33.62 1.55
CA GLY A 59 -6.67 32.16 1.46
C GLY A 59 -7.86 31.45 2.11
N SER A 60 -8.54 32.09 3.08
CA SER A 60 -9.54 31.40 3.92
C SER A 60 -11.00 31.79 3.66
N GLN A 61 -11.28 32.84 2.86
CA GLN A 61 -12.65 33.36 2.70
C GLN A 61 -13.29 33.06 1.33
N SER A 62 -12.57 32.42 0.41
CA SER A 62 -13.08 32.11 -0.95
C SER A 62 -13.58 30.68 -1.13
N VAL A 63 -13.75 29.90 -0.05
CA VAL A 63 -14.42 28.60 -0.14
C VAL A 63 -15.92 28.84 -0.01
N THR A 64 -16.60 29.05 -1.15
CA THR A 64 -18.05 29.05 -1.16
C THR A 64 -18.56 27.68 -0.68
N ASN A 65 -19.71 27.63 0.01
CA ASN A 65 -20.30 26.38 0.53
C ASN A 65 -20.47 25.27 -0.55
N HIS A 66 -20.55 25.66 -1.83
CA HIS A 66 -20.63 24.73 -2.96
C HIS A 66 -19.25 24.10 -3.30
N THR A 67 -18.16 24.86 -3.15
CA THR A 67 -16.79 24.38 -3.35
C THR A 67 -16.34 23.49 -2.18
N GLN A 68 -16.75 23.80 -0.94
CA GLN A 68 -16.48 22.95 0.23
C GLN A 68 -17.10 21.56 0.10
N LYS A 69 -18.36 21.45 -0.37
CA LYS A 69 -19.00 20.15 -0.61
C LYS A 69 -18.31 19.36 -1.72
N GLN A 70 -17.84 20.01 -2.78
CA GLN A 70 -17.07 19.36 -3.83
C GLN A 70 -15.70 18.88 -3.34
N ILE A 71 -14.93 19.74 -2.66
CA ILE A 71 -13.64 19.39 -2.05
C ILE A 71 -13.81 18.27 -1.00
N GLN A 72 -14.86 18.32 -0.17
CA GLN A 72 -15.15 17.29 0.81
C GLN A 72 -15.57 15.97 0.14
N SER A 73 -16.33 16.03 -0.96
CA SER A 73 -16.72 14.84 -1.72
C SER A 73 -15.55 14.21 -2.46
N GLU A 74 -14.65 15.01 -3.03
CA GLU A 74 -13.43 14.52 -3.67
C GLU A 74 -12.42 14.01 -2.63
N ALA A 75 -12.24 14.71 -1.51
CA ALA A 75 -11.43 14.23 -0.39
C ALA A 75 -12.01 12.93 0.19
N HIS A 76 -13.32 12.82 0.37
CA HIS A 76 -13.95 11.55 0.77
C HIS A 76 -13.76 10.47 -0.30
N LYS A 77 -13.91 10.78 -1.59
CA LYS A 77 -13.69 9.82 -2.67
C LYS A 77 -12.24 9.34 -2.73
N LEU A 78 -11.28 10.24 -2.52
CA LEU A 78 -9.85 9.91 -2.45
C LEU A 78 -9.55 9.09 -1.18
N LEU A 79 -10.06 9.48 -0.01
CA LEU A 79 -9.88 8.73 1.23
C LEU A 79 -10.53 7.34 1.17
N THR A 80 -11.72 7.22 0.57
CA THR A 80 -12.37 5.92 0.36
C THR A 80 -11.55 5.09 -0.62
N LYS A 81 -11.05 5.67 -1.71
CA LYS A 81 -10.17 4.98 -2.67
C LYS A 81 -8.85 4.54 -2.05
N GLU A 82 -8.22 5.36 -1.22
CA GLU A 82 -7.00 4.98 -0.49
C GLU A 82 -7.27 3.90 0.55
N ARG A 83 -8.41 3.94 1.26
CA ARG A 83 -8.82 2.89 2.18
C ARG A 83 -9.15 1.58 1.46
N GLU A 84 -9.78 1.64 0.29
CA GLU A 84 -10.02 0.48 -0.57
C GLU A 84 -8.71 -0.11 -1.09
N LYS A 85 -7.75 0.73 -1.51
CA LYS A 85 -6.40 0.28 -1.87
C LYS A 85 -5.68 -0.36 -0.69
N GLU A 86 -5.77 0.22 0.50
CA GLU A 86 -5.15 -0.33 1.70
C GLU A 86 -5.74 -1.72 2.02
N LYS A 87 -7.06 -1.85 1.97
CA LYS A 87 -7.75 -3.14 2.11
C LYS A 87 -7.40 -4.14 1.02
N ALA A 88 -7.25 -3.70 -0.23
CA ALA A 88 -6.83 -4.54 -1.36
C ALA A 88 -5.33 -4.90 -1.31
N SER A 89 -4.55 -4.18 -0.49
CA SER A 89 -3.11 -4.38 -0.32
C SER A 89 -2.75 -5.32 0.83
N VAL A 90 -3.74 -5.70 1.65
CA VAL A 90 -3.61 -6.66 2.74
C VAL A 90 -4.41 -7.90 2.39
N LEU A 91 -3.78 -9.07 2.51
CA LEU A 91 -4.43 -10.34 2.22
C LEU A 91 -5.57 -10.58 3.23
N SER A 92 -6.75 -10.91 2.74
CA SER A 92 -7.94 -11.15 3.56
C SER A 92 -8.72 -12.36 3.08
N ASP A 93 -9.47 -12.98 4.00
CA ASP A 93 -10.32 -14.14 3.72
C ASP A 93 -11.35 -13.83 2.62
N GLU A 94 -11.87 -12.61 2.59
CA GLU A 94 -12.84 -12.15 1.59
C GLU A 94 -12.22 -12.14 0.19
N LEU A 95 -11.02 -11.58 0.04
CA LEU A 95 -10.28 -11.55 -1.22
C LEU A 95 -9.99 -12.97 -1.72
N VAL A 96 -9.53 -13.85 -0.82
CA VAL A 96 -9.26 -15.26 -1.15
C VAL A 96 -10.55 -15.97 -1.58
N LYS A 97 -11.63 -15.80 -0.83
CA LYS A 97 -12.93 -16.42 -1.13
C LYS A 97 -13.50 -15.95 -2.46
N GLU A 98 -13.37 -14.67 -2.77
CA GLU A 98 -13.84 -14.11 -4.05
C GLU A 98 -13.11 -14.79 -5.21
N PHE A 99 -11.78 -14.87 -5.17
CA PHE A 99 -11.00 -15.59 -6.17
C PHE A 99 -11.43 -17.06 -6.29
N LEU A 100 -11.51 -17.78 -5.17
CA LEU A 100 -11.89 -19.20 -5.14
C LEU A 100 -13.28 -19.43 -5.74
N THR A 101 -14.23 -18.52 -5.48
CA THR A 101 -15.57 -18.58 -6.06
C THR A 101 -15.50 -18.50 -7.59
N GLN A 102 -14.72 -17.56 -8.14
CA GLN A 102 -14.56 -17.40 -9.58
C GLN A 102 -13.78 -18.57 -10.22
N TYR A 103 -12.83 -19.13 -9.47
CA TYR A 103 -11.95 -20.19 -9.93
C TYR A 103 -12.62 -21.57 -10.00
N TYR A 104 -13.45 -21.89 -9.00
CA TYR A 104 -14.17 -23.18 -8.90
C TYR A 104 -15.58 -23.16 -9.48
N THR A 105 -16.09 -22.00 -9.91
CA THR A 105 -17.39 -21.92 -10.61
C THR A 105 -17.14 -21.78 -12.11
N LYS A 106 -17.43 -22.82 -12.89
CA LYS A 106 -17.25 -22.85 -14.35
C LYS A 106 -18.06 -23.98 -14.99
N GLU A 107 -18.62 -23.76 -16.16
CA GLU A 107 -19.36 -24.81 -16.90
C GLU A 107 -18.42 -25.89 -17.45
N LYS A 108 -17.24 -25.48 -17.90
CA LYS A 108 -16.22 -26.36 -18.48
C LYS A 108 -14.83 -25.78 -18.27
N LEU A 109 -13.80 -26.61 -18.49
CA LEU A 109 -12.41 -26.18 -18.41
C LEU A 109 -12.17 -24.94 -19.30
N GLY A 110 -11.62 -23.89 -18.70
CA GLY A 110 -11.27 -22.64 -19.39
C GLY A 110 -12.41 -21.65 -19.61
N GLU A 111 -13.68 -21.98 -19.33
CA GLU A 111 -14.81 -21.03 -19.46
C GLU A 111 -14.58 -19.75 -18.65
N ASN A 112 -14.12 -19.92 -17.41
CA ASN A 112 -13.94 -18.84 -16.46
C ASN A 112 -12.65 -18.03 -16.66
N ASN A 113 -11.85 -18.31 -17.69
CA ASN A 113 -10.53 -17.68 -17.87
C ASN A 113 -10.61 -16.15 -17.92
N ASN A 114 -11.60 -15.59 -18.63
CA ASN A 114 -11.80 -14.14 -18.68
C ASN A 114 -12.20 -13.54 -17.32
N ARG A 115 -12.90 -14.34 -16.49
CA ARG A 115 -13.40 -13.94 -15.18
C ARG A 115 -12.32 -14.01 -14.10
N ILE A 116 -11.41 -14.99 -14.17
CA ILE A 116 -10.31 -15.14 -13.20
C ILE A 116 -9.10 -14.27 -13.52
N LYS A 117 -8.88 -13.91 -14.79
CA LYS A 117 -7.71 -13.13 -15.23
C LYS A 117 -7.46 -11.84 -14.41
N PRO A 118 -8.46 -11.02 -14.04
CA PRO A 118 -8.23 -9.81 -13.26
C PRO A 118 -7.69 -10.04 -11.84
N TYR A 119 -7.86 -11.26 -11.31
CA TYR A 119 -7.46 -11.69 -9.97
C TYR A 119 -6.05 -12.30 -9.92
N MET A 120 -5.43 -12.56 -11.08
CA MET A 120 -4.13 -13.21 -11.19
C MET A 120 -3.07 -12.28 -11.76
N THR A 121 -1.80 -12.54 -11.44
CA THR A 121 -0.69 -11.93 -12.17
C THR A 121 -0.65 -12.45 -13.60
N ASP A 122 -0.04 -11.72 -14.53
CA ASP A 122 0.11 -12.20 -15.92
C ASP A 122 0.89 -13.52 -15.99
N SER A 123 1.87 -13.72 -15.11
CA SER A 123 2.62 -14.98 -14.99
C SER A 123 1.74 -16.10 -14.45
N GLY A 124 1.04 -15.86 -13.33
CA GLY A 124 0.16 -16.85 -12.71
C GLY A 124 -0.98 -17.28 -13.63
N PHE A 125 -1.56 -16.33 -14.38
CA PHE A 125 -2.59 -16.65 -15.36
C PHE A 125 -2.05 -17.47 -16.54
N LYS A 126 -0.83 -17.18 -17.03
CA LYS A 126 -0.20 -17.99 -18.08
C LYS A 126 0.09 -19.42 -17.61
N GLU A 127 0.57 -19.56 -16.38
CA GLU A 127 0.80 -20.87 -15.76
C GLU A 127 -0.51 -21.65 -15.60
N GLU A 128 -1.59 -20.99 -15.16
CA GLU A 128 -2.93 -21.57 -15.08
C GLU A 128 -3.41 -22.08 -16.44
N VAL A 129 -3.31 -21.27 -17.50
CA VAL A 129 -3.70 -21.68 -18.85
C VAL A 129 -2.84 -22.83 -19.34
N ALA A 130 -1.53 -22.80 -19.11
CA ALA A 130 -0.64 -23.91 -19.46
C ALA A 130 -1.03 -25.20 -18.74
N ARG A 131 -1.40 -25.12 -17.46
CA ARG A 131 -1.89 -26.28 -16.69
C ARG A 131 -3.20 -26.83 -17.28
N GLN A 132 -4.13 -25.96 -17.69
CA GLN A 132 -5.37 -26.38 -18.36
C GLN A 132 -5.09 -27.12 -19.68
N GLU A 133 -4.02 -26.79 -20.39
CA GLU A 133 -3.61 -27.45 -21.64
C GLU A 133 -2.82 -28.75 -21.43
N GLU A 134 -2.52 -29.14 -20.19
CA GLU A 134 -1.91 -30.45 -19.91
C GLU A 134 -2.80 -31.59 -20.44
N SER A 135 -2.17 -32.61 -21.04
CA SER A 135 -2.88 -33.71 -21.69
C SER A 135 -3.92 -34.37 -20.79
N ILE A 136 -3.63 -34.50 -19.49
CA ILE A 136 -4.55 -35.09 -18.53
C ILE A 136 -5.83 -34.25 -18.39
N ASN A 137 -5.71 -32.94 -18.30
CA ASN A 137 -6.84 -32.02 -18.16
C ASN A 137 -7.64 -31.94 -19.47
N GLN A 138 -6.97 -32.04 -20.62
CA GLN A 138 -7.61 -32.08 -21.93
C GLN A 138 -8.42 -33.37 -22.16
N VAL A 139 -8.01 -34.49 -21.58
CA VAL A 139 -8.75 -35.76 -21.64
C VAL A 139 -10.03 -35.67 -20.79
N TYR A 140 -9.98 -35.07 -19.61
CA TYR A 140 -11.13 -35.03 -18.69
C TYR A 140 -12.11 -33.87 -18.92
N LYS A 141 -11.76 -32.87 -19.74
CA LYS A 141 -12.56 -31.63 -19.88
C LYS A 141 -14.02 -31.83 -20.30
N ASP A 142 -14.31 -32.90 -21.06
CA ASP A 142 -15.66 -33.20 -21.54
C ASP A 142 -16.41 -34.17 -20.60
N TYR A 143 -15.71 -34.76 -19.62
CA TYR A 143 -16.24 -35.70 -18.64
C TYR A 143 -16.54 -35.03 -17.29
N MET A 144 -15.96 -33.86 -17.02
CA MET A 144 -16.17 -33.10 -15.79
C MET A 144 -16.68 -31.70 -16.13
N LEU A 145 -17.92 -31.42 -15.80
CA LEU A 145 -18.65 -30.21 -16.19
C LEU A 145 -19.33 -29.56 -14.98
N ASP A 146 -19.84 -28.36 -15.19
CA ASP A 146 -20.73 -27.64 -14.26
C ASP A 146 -20.17 -27.56 -12.83
N TYR A 147 -18.91 -27.14 -12.72
CA TYR A 147 -18.25 -26.91 -11.45
C TYR A 147 -18.94 -25.76 -10.71
N ARG A 148 -19.22 -25.97 -9.42
CA ARG A 148 -19.88 -24.98 -8.56
C ARG A 148 -19.19 -24.91 -7.21
N PHE A 149 -18.65 -23.75 -6.89
CA PHE A 149 -18.15 -23.47 -5.55
C PHE A 149 -19.27 -23.64 -4.50
N GLU A 150 -18.98 -24.35 -3.39
CA GLU A 150 -19.90 -24.43 -2.24
C GLU A 150 -19.36 -23.66 -1.04
N SER A 151 -18.17 -24.03 -0.57
CA SER A 151 -17.57 -23.44 0.63
C SER A 151 -16.05 -23.54 0.63
N ALA A 152 -15.41 -22.75 1.50
CA ALA A 152 -13.97 -22.83 1.72
C ALA A 152 -13.64 -22.57 3.19
N GLN A 153 -12.71 -23.34 3.73
CA GLN A 153 -12.00 -23.06 4.97
C GLN A 153 -10.68 -22.40 4.61
N ILE A 154 -10.48 -21.15 5.02
CA ILE A 154 -9.38 -20.30 4.57
C ILE A 154 -8.50 -19.92 5.75
N TYR A 155 -7.18 -20.05 5.59
CA TYR A 155 -6.17 -19.63 6.54
C TYR A 155 -5.21 -18.68 5.85
N VAL A 156 -5.22 -17.42 6.26
CA VAL A 156 -4.40 -16.35 5.67
C VAL A 156 -3.13 -16.12 6.47
N ASN A 157 -1.99 -16.12 5.78
CA ASN A 157 -0.72 -15.60 6.27
C ASN A 157 -0.45 -14.25 5.57
N THR A 158 -0.62 -13.16 6.33
CA THR A 158 -0.43 -11.80 5.83
C THR A 158 1.05 -11.39 5.73
N GLU A 159 1.96 -12.08 6.42
CA GLU A 159 3.40 -11.79 6.37
C GLU A 159 4.00 -12.24 5.04
N ASP A 160 3.68 -13.47 4.63
CA ASP A 160 4.19 -14.07 3.38
C ASP A 160 3.25 -13.82 2.18
N ASN A 161 2.07 -13.22 2.42
CA ASN A 161 0.99 -13.10 1.44
C ASN A 161 0.59 -14.46 0.83
N GLU A 162 0.43 -15.45 1.69
CA GLU A 162 -0.01 -16.79 1.32
C GLU A 162 -1.36 -17.12 1.97
N ALA A 163 -2.17 -17.93 1.31
CA ALA A 163 -3.39 -18.48 1.88
C ALA A 163 -3.44 -19.99 1.67
N LEU A 164 -3.77 -20.73 2.72
CA LEU A 164 -4.14 -22.13 2.63
C LEU A 164 -5.66 -22.22 2.59
N ALA A 165 -6.20 -23.01 1.67
CA ALA A 165 -7.63 -23.20 1.57
C ALA A 165 -7.98 -24.67 1.37
N GLU A 166 -8.99 -25.13 2.09
CA GLU A 166 -9.72 -26.36 1.76
C GLU A 166 -11.04 -25.95 1.12
N VAL A 167 -11.26 -26.34 -0.13
CA VAL A 167 -12.41 -25.93 -0.94
C VAL A 167 -13.31 -27.11 -1.21
N SER A 168 -14.60 -26.97 -0.87
CA SER A 168 -15.66 -27.89 -1.27
C SER A 168 -16.38 -27.33 -2.49
N TYR A 169 -16.52 -28.13 -3.54
CA TYR A 169 -17.21 -27.75 -4.76
C TYR A 169 -17.96 -28.93 -5.37
N GLN A 170 -19.05 -28.66 -6.07
CA GLN A 170 -19.74 -29.67 -6.86
C GLN A 170 -19.14 -29.78 -8.25
N VAL A 171 -19.15 -30.97 -8.81
CA VAL A 171 -18.81 -31.24 -10.21
C VAL A 171 -19.79 -32.28 -10.77
N VAL A 172 -20.16 -32.11 -12.03
CA VAL A 172 -20.97 -33.07 -12.78
C VAL A 172 -20.05 -33.97 -13.59
N TYR A 173 -20.04 -35.25 -13.25
CA TYR A 173 -19.39 -36.29 -14.02
C TYR A 173 -20.33 -36.84 -15.10
N VAL A 174 -19.82 -36.91 -16.33
CA VAL A 174 -20.53 -37.43 -17.49
C VAL A 174 -19.90 -38.77 -17.90
N SER A 175 -20.70 -39.80 -18.17
CA SER A 175 -20.18 -41.15 -18.51
C SER A 175 -19.45 -41.21 -19.85
N ASP A 176 -19.89 -40.43 -20.82
CA ASP A 176 -19.40 -40.41 -22.20
C ASP A 176 -19.80 -39.09 -22.90
N VAL A 177 -19.23 -38.84 -24.08
CA VAL A 177 -19.48 -37.60 -24.84
C VAL A 177 -20.74 -37.64 -25.72
N SER A 178 -21.66 -38.58 -25.48
CA SER A 178 -22.92 -38.66 -26.24
C SER A 178 -24.05 -37.84 -25.61
N ASP A 179 -25.04 -37.48 -26.41
CA ASP A 179 -26.24 -36.74 -25.95
C ASP A 179 -27.09 -37.53 -24.92
N LYS A 180 -26.87 -38.85 -24.80
CA LYS A 180 -27.59 -39.74 -23.89
C LYS A 180 -26.75 -40.14 -22.67
N ALA A 181 -25.61 -39.50 -22.47
CA ALA A 181 -24.70 -39.81 -21.38
C ALA A 181 -25.38 -39.65 -20.02
N GLN A 182 -25.06 -40.58 -19.12
CA GLN A 182 -25.48 -40.49 -17.73
C GLN A 182 -24.67 -39.39 -17.04
N LYS A 183 -25.36 -38.56 -16.25
CA LYS A 183 -24.75 -37.48 -15.47
C LYS A 183 -24.90 -37.76 -13.98
N SER A 184 -23.86 -37.52 -13.20
CA SER A 184 -23.89 -37.60 -11.74
C SER A 184 -23.22 -36.38 -11.13
N THR A 185 -23.84 -35.77 -10.13
CA THR A 185 -23.24 -34.66 -9.38
C THR A 185 -22.58 -35.20 -8.13
N GLN A 186 -21.35 -34.79 -7.87
CA GLN A 186 -20.60 -35.16 -6.69
C GLN A 186 -19.99 -33.91 -6.06
N THR A 187 -19.80 -33.96 -4.75
CA THR A 187 -19.06 -32.93 -4.00
C THR A 187 -17.63 -33.41 -3.83
N GLU A 188 -16.69 -32.59 -4.28
CA GLU A 188 -15.25 -32.80 -4.17
C GLU A 188 -14.66 -31.81 -3.17
N THR A 189 -13.65 -32.26 -2.43
CA THR A 189 -12.88 -31.41 -1.52
C THR A 189 -11.42 -31.40 -1.96
N THR A 190 -10.83 -30.21 -2.08
CA THR A 190 -9.42 -30.08 -2.44
C THR A 190 -8.71 -29.07 -1.55
N SER A 191 -7.48 -29.39 -1.14
CA SER A 191 -6.62 -28.49 -0.39
C SER A 191 -5.63 -27.83 -1.33
N LEU A 192 -5.41 -26.52 -1.16
CA LEU A 192 -4.52 -25.75 -2.02
C LEU A 192 -3.83 -24.62 -1.27
N LYS A 193 -2.69 -24.21 -1.80
CA LYS A 193 -1.98 -22.99 -1.42
C LYS A 193 -2.07 -21.95 -2.53
N LEU A 194 -2.45 -20.73 -2.16
CA LEU A 194 -2.41 -19.54 -2.99
C LEU A 194 -1.26 -18.67 -2.53
N SER A 195 -0.35 -18.32 -3.43
CA SER A 195 0.68 -17.31 -3.17
C SER A 195 0.32 -16.03 -3.91
N TYR A 196 0.29 -14.91 -3.21
CA TYR A 196 -0.08 -13.60 -3.75
C TYR A 196 1.14 -12.73 -3.97
N ALA A 197 1.15 -12.00 -5.08
CA ALA A 197 2.12 -10.95 -5.35
C ALA A 197 1.46 -9.58 -5.15
N LYS A 198 2.17 -8.70 -4.44
CA LYS A 198 1.77 -7.30 -4.33
C LYS A 198 2.11 -6.57 -5.62
N MET A 199 1.10 -6.33 -6.44
CA MET A 199 1.16 -5.34 -7.50
C MET A 199 0.85 -3.97 -6.89
N SER A 200 1.37 -2.89 -7.47
CA SER A 200 1.37 -1.52 -6.93
C SER A 200 0.17 -1.10 -6.08
N ASP A 201 -1.05 -1.48 -6.46
CA ASP A 201 -2.31 -1.13 -5.81
C ASP A 201 -3.20 -2.33 -5.42
N LYS A 202 -2.75 -3.57 -5.65
CA LYS A 202 -3.55 -4.78 -5.39
C LYS A 202 -2.72 -6.03 -5.18
N LEU A 203 -3.19 -6.93 -4.32
CA LEU A 203 -2.69 -8.31 -4.26
C LEU A 203 -3.34 -9.14 -5.37
N LEU A 204 -2.52 -9.87 -6.12
CA LEU A 204 -2.97 -10.79 -7.16
C LEU A 204 -2.42 -12.18 -6.92
N VAL A 205 -3.20 -13.19 -7.25
CA VAL A 205 -2.74 -14.58 -7.21
C VAL A 205 -1.61 -14.76 -8.21
N ASN A 206 -0.44 -15.13 -7.70
CA ASN A 206 0.73 -15.41 -8.52
C ASN A 206 0.89 -16.90 -8.79
N GLN A 207 0.50 -17.75 -7.83
CA GLN A 207 0.63 -19.20 -7.96
C GLN A 207 -0.53 -19.91 -7.26
N VAL A 208 -1.02 -20.99 -7.87
CA VAL A 208 -1.99 -21.91 -7.31
C VAL A 208 -1.35 -23.30 -7.23
N THR A 209 -1.13 -23.79 -6.01
CA THR A 209 -0.58 -25.14 -5.79
C THR A 209 -1.67 -26.02 -5.18
N ILE A 210 -2.09 -27.05 -5.91
CA ILE A 210 -3.07 -28.02 -5.43
C ILE A 210 -2.33 -29.16 -4.72
N TRP A 211 -2.74 -29.48 -3.50
CA TRP A 211 -2.22 -30.62 -2.77
C TRP A 211 -3.14 -31.83 -2.99
N ASN A 212 -2.64 -32.78 -3.77
CA ASN A 212 -3.28 -34.08 -3.94
C ASN A 212 -2.89 -34.98 -2.77
N GLY A 213 -3.49 -34.74 -1.61
CA GLY A 213 -3.26 -35.47 -0.36
C GLY A 213 -4.12 -34.90 0.76
N LYS A 214 -4.43 -35.73 1.76
CA LYS A 214 -5.17 -35.25 2.95
C LYS A 214 -4.20 -34.35 3.73
N LEU A 215 -4.67 -33.27 4.36
CA LEU A 215 -3.80 -32.32 5.09
C LEU A 215 -2.87 -33.01 6.13
N GLU A 216 -3.23 -34.22 6.56
CA GLU A 216 -2.43 -35.09 7.43
C GLU A 216 -1.09 -35.56 6.81
N ASP A 217 -0.97 -35.57 5.48
CA ASP A 217 0.25 -35.98 4.76
C ASP A 217 1.34 -34.88 4.76
N LEU A 218 1.02 -33.65 5.20
CA LEU A 218 1.98 -32.54 5.31
C LEU A 218 2.85 -32.62 6.59
N LYS A 219 2.69 -33.64 7.43
CA LYS A 219 3.49 -33.81 8.65
C LYS A 219 4.86 -34.47 8.45
N GLU A 220 5.21 -34.94 7.27
CA GLU A 220 6.52 -35.54 7.03
C GLU A 220 7.23 -34.91 5.84
N THR A 221 8.08 -33.92 6.10
CA THR A 221 9.34 -33.69 5.34
C THR A 221 10.24 -32.71 6.11
N SER A 222 10.51 -33.07 7.36
CA SER A 222 11.83 -32.82 7.95
C SER A 222 12.56 -34.14 7.88
N ASP A 223 13.22 -34.39 6.76
CA ASP A 223 14.54 -35.05 6.66
C ASP A 223 14.71 -35.75 5.31
N GLY A 224 15.75 -35.33 4.59
CA GLY A 224 16.58 -36.21 3.78
C GLY A 224 15.97 -36.84 2.53
N VAL A 225 16.29 -36.25 1.37
CA VAL A 225 16.75 -36.95 0.15
C VAL A 225 16.08 -38.30 -0.16
N ASN A 226 15.18 -38.34 -1.16
CA ASN A 226 15.31 -39.22 -2.33
C ASN A 226 14.08 -39.12 -3.26
N SER A 227 14.40 -38.92 -4.54
CA SER A 227 13.50 -39.10 -5.68
C SER A 227 12.81 -40.47 -5.65
N SER A 228 11.48 -40.50 -5.81
CA SER A 228 10.76 -41.65 -6.35
C SER A 228 9.38 -41.25 -6.89
N ILE A 229 9.26 -41.42 -8.20
CA ILE A 229 8.06 -41.29 -9.03
C ILE A 229 6.91 -42.16 -8.48
N PRO A 230 5.64 -41.70 -8.44
CA PRO A 230 4.53 -42.54 -8.01
C PRO A 230 4.25 -43.64 -9.03
N LYS A 231 4.25 -44.89 -8.54
CA LYS A 231 3.99 -46.12 -9.29
C LYS A 231 2.49 -46.28 -9.52
N ILE A 232 2.05 -46.09 -10.76
CA ILE A 232 0.67 -46.37 -11.19
C ILE A 232 0.51 -47.91 -11.28
N GLN A 233 -0.38 -48.48 -10.46
CA GLN A 233 -0.82 -49.87 -10.59
C GLN A 233 -1.90 -49.94 -11.68
N GLY A 234 -1.53 -50.45 -12.86
CA GLY A 234 -2.48 -50.88 -13.88
C GLY A 234 -2.94 -52.31 -13.61
N THR A 235 -4.24 -52.51 -13.41
CA THR A 235 -4.86 -53.84 -13.32
C THR A 235 -5.04 -54.39 -14.73
N THR A 236 -4.15 -55.28 -15.17
CA THR A 236 -4.39 -56.12 -16.35
C THR A 236 -5.14 -57.37 -15.94
N THR A 237 -6.40 -57.47 -16.36
CA THR A 237 -7.19 -58.70 -16.41
C THR A 237 -6.53 -59.67 -17.38
N SER A 238 -6.03 -60.81 -16.88
CA SER A 238 -5.66 -61.96 -17.71
C SER A 238 -6.87 -62.88 -17.87
N GLU A 239 -7.32 -63.04 -19.10
CA GLU A 239 -8.17 -64.14 -19.52
C GLU A 239 -7.49 -65.48 -19.21
N SER A 240 -8.28 -66.45 -18.72
CA SER A 240 -7.91 -67.87 -18.73
C SER A 240 -9.03 -68.64 -19.40
N ASN A 241 -8.59 -69.48 -20.34
CA ASN A 241 -9.30 -70.47 -21.15
C ASN A 241 -10.44 -71.22 -20.44
#